data_AF-A0A519J3I3-F1
#
_entry.id   AF-A0A519J3I3-F1
#
_cell.length_a   1.000
_cell.length_b   1.000
_cell.length_c   1.000
_cell.angle_alpha   90.00
_cell.angle_beta   90.00
_cell.angle_gamma   90.00
#
_symmetry.space_group_name_H-M   'P 1'
#
loop_
_entity.id
_entity.type
_entity.pdbx_description
1 polymer ?
#
loop_
_entity_poly.entity_id
_entity_poly.type
_entity_poly.pdbx_seq_one_letter_code
_entity_poly.pdbx_strand_id
1 'polypeptide(L)'
;MSNVSHTVRTGKPFATGIGRRLAAVRRHLGLTQSAFAERFGVPRQTYLSWEHERNEPSARLLGQLVEDIGVDGSWLLAGPGDGFQLRDHPIDWERLRHLSIQVAKVAKSARVALRPEQVLDYARIMYLGDPAKEEFALAQLAEILGPLGR
;
A
#
# COMPACT_ATOMS: atom_id res chain seq x y z
N MET A 1 35.55 -19.99 17.35
CA MET A 1 35.97 -18.60 17.59
C MET A 1 34.84 -17.70 17.11
N SER A 2 34.17 -17.05 18.06
CA SER A 2 32.91 -16.33 17.90
C SER A 2 33.04 -15.10 17.03
N ASN A 3 32.18 -14.96 16.02
CA ASN A 3 31.99 -13.68 15.35
C ASN A 3 30.89 -12.92 16.10
N VAL A 4 31.27 -11.79 16.70
CA VAL A 4 30.37 -10.94 17.50
C VAL A 4 29.46 -10.19 16.53
N SER A 5 28.24 -10.71 16.33
CA SER A 5 27.13 -9.91 15.81
C SER A 5 26.82 -8.82 16.84
N HIS A 6 27.21 -7.59 16.56
CA HIS A 6 26.68 -6.42 17.26
C HIS A 6 25.20 -6.24 16.85
N THR A 7 24.31 -6.94 17.56
CA THR A 7 22.90 -6.57 17.60
C THR A 7 22.78 -5.31 18.44
N VAL A 8 22.62 -4.16 17.79
CA VAL A 8 22.16 -2.96 18.48
C VAL A 8 20.76 -3.24 19.02
N ARG A 9 20.66 -3.45 20.35
CA ARG A 9 19.39 -3.47 21.08
C ARG A 9 18.88 -2.03 21.22
N THR A 10 17.90 -1.67 20.41
CA THR A 10 16.96 -0.57 20.63
C THR A 10 15.56 -1.23 20.52
N GLY A 11 14.62 -1.18 21.45
CA GLY A 11 14.24 -0.16 22.42
C GLY A 11 12.74 0.09 22.19
N LYS A 12 11.88 -0.42 23.10
CA LYS A 12 10.39 -0.34 23.18
C LYS A 12 9.58 -1.43 22.43
N PRO A 13 8.64 -2.13 23.11
CA PRO A 13 7.77 -3.13 22.46
C PRO A 13 6.86 -2.46 21.42
N PHE A 14 6.70 -3.10 20.27
CA PHE A 14 5.83 -2.68 19.18
C PHE A 14 4.35 -2.61 19.62
N ALA A 15 3.60 -1.68 19.05
CA ALA A 15 2.28 -1.19 19.50
C ALA A 15 1.22 -2.28 19.72
N THR A 16 0.70 -2.40 20.95
CA THR A 16 -0.22 -3.50 21.33
C THR A 16 -1.72 -3.17 21.24
N GLY A 17 -2.14 -1.93 20.93
CA GLY A 17 -3.57 -1.59 20.86
C GLY A 17 -3.99 -0.65 19.72
N ILE A 18 -5.27 -0.70 19.37
CA ILE A 18 -5.86 0.04 18.24
C ILE A 18 -5.76 1.56 18.42
N GLY A 19 -5.83 2.05 19.66
CA GLY A 19 -5.65 3.46 19.98
C GLY A 19 -4.27 3.99 19.59
N ARG A 20 -3.22 3.20 19.83
CA ARG A 20 -1.85 3.55 19.40
C ARG A 20 -1.70 3.52 17.88
N ARG A 21 -2.41 2.63 17.19
CA ARG A 21 -2.43 2.58 15.70
C ARG A 21 -3.14 3.79 15.11
N LEU A 22 -4.26 4.23 15.69
CA LEU A 22 -4.91 5.50 15.30
C LEU A 22 -3.98 6.70 15.49
N ALA A 23 -3.25 6.74 16.61
CA ALA A 23 -2.28 7.79 16.85
C ALA A 23 -1.12 7.77 15.85
N ALA A 24 -0.75 6.60 15.33
CA ALA A 24 0.26 6.47 14.28
C ALA A 24 -0.26 7.03 12.93
N VAL A 25 -1.46 6.63 12.51
CA VAL A 25 -2.11 7.15 11.29
C VAL A 25 -2.23 8.68 11.34
N ARG A 26 -2.73 9.23 12.46
CA ARG A 26 -2.85 10.68 12.62
C ARG A 26 -1.51 11.40 12.52
N ARG A 27 -0.47 10.87 13.18
CA ARG A 27 0.88 11.46 13.12
C ARG A 27 1.47 11.40 11.72
N HIS A 28 1.22 10.32 10.98
CA HIS A 28 1.60 10.20 9.58
C HIS A 28 0.94 11.27 8.71
N LEU A 29 -0.35 11.58 8.95
CA LEU A 29 -1.07 12.66 8.28
C LEU A 29 -0.65 14.08 8.72
N GLY A 30 0.26 14.22 9.70
CA GLY A 30 0.67 15.52 10.22
C GLY A 30 -0.42 16.26 11.00
N LEU A 31 -1.46 15.57 11.48
CA LEU A 31 -2.63 16.20 12.10
C LEU A 31 -2.55 16.26 13.63
N THR A 32 -3.07 17.34 14.21
CA THR A 32 -3.37 17.41 15.64
C THR A 32 -4.57 16.51 15.97
N GLN A 33 -4.75 16.14 17.24
CA GLN A 33 -5.91 15.35 17.66
C GLN A 33 -7.23 16.05 17.33
N SER A 34 -7.28 17.37 17.45
CA SER A 34 -8.47 18.18 17.12
C SER A 34 -8.75 18.14 15.62
N ALA A 35 -7.73 18.37 14.78
CA ALA A 35 -7.87 18.38 13.33
C ALA A 35 -8.25 17.00 12.78
N PHE A 36 -7.71 15.93 13.36
CA PHE A 36 -8.12 14.57 13.01
C PHE A 36 -9.58 14.30 13.39
N ALA A 37 -9.96 14.66 14.62
CA ALA A 37 -11.33 14.48 15.09
C ALA A 37 -12.34 15.24 14.22
N GLU A 38 -12.03 16.49 13.87
CA GLU A 38 -12.81 17.33 12.96
C GLU A 38 -12.93 16.71 11.57
N ARG A 39 -11.80 16.26 10.98
CA ARG A 39 -11.77 15.62 9.65
C ARG A 39 -12.71 14.42 9.55
N PHE A 40 -12.82 13.63 10.61
CA PHE A 40 -13.67 12.44 10.63
C PHE A 40 -15.03 12.66 11.33
N GLY A 41 -15.38 13.91 11.65
CA GLY A 41 -16.68 14.27 12.22
C GLY A 41 -16.94 13.66 13.60
N VAL A 42 -15.91 13.49 14.42
CA VAL A 42 -16.01 12.92 15.78
C VAL A 42 -15.65 13.97 16.84
N PRO A 43 -16.26 13.95 18.04
CA PRO A 43 -15.85 14.84 19.11
C PRO A 43 -14.39 14.58 19.51
N ARG A 44 -13.61 15.65 19.72
CA ARG A 44 -12.19 15.56 20.13
C ARG A 44 -11.99 14.68 21.37
N GLN A 45 -12.88 14.80 22.36
CA GLN A 45 -12.78 14.02 23.60
C GLN A 45 -12.96 12.52 23.35
N THR A 46 -13.83 12.16 22.40
CA THR A 46 -14.04 10.78 21.95
C THR A 46 -12.79 10.25 21.25
N TYR A 47 -12.21 11.03 20.33
CA TYR A 47 -10.95 10.63 19.70
C TYR A 47 -9.80 10.46 20.71
N LEU A 48 -9.72 11.38 21.68
CA LEU A 48 -8.73 11.31 22.76
C LEU A 48 -8.92 10.07 23.65
N SER A 49 -10.15 9.60 23.88
CA SER A 49 -10.37 8.38 24.65
C SER A 49 -9.94 7.14 23.88
N TRP A 50 -10.06 7.13 22.55
CA TRP A 50 -9.55 6.06 21.69
C TRP A 50 -8.02 5.97 21.69
N GLU A 51 -7.30 7.09 21.51
CA GLU A 51 -5.82 7.07 21.53
C GLU A 51 -5.23 6.61 22.88
N HIS A 52 -5.96 6.82 23.96
CA HIS A 52 -5.61 6.38 25.31
C HIS A 52 -6.14 4.98 25.66
N GLU A 53 -6.73 4.26 24.69
CA GLU A 53 -7.28 2.92 24.87
C GLU A 53 -8.34 2.83 25.98
N ARG A 54 -9.06 3.94 26.22
CA ARG A 54 -10.16 3.98 27.20
C ARG A 54 -11.47 3.47 26.61
N ASN A 55 -11.69 3.70 25.32
CA ASN A 55 -12.82 3.23 24.55
C ASN A 55 -12.34 2.69 23.21
N GLU A 56 -13.15 1.85 22.59
CA GLU A 56 -12.90 1.39 21.22
C GLU A 56 -13.39 2.42 20.18
N PRO A 57 -12.64 2.61 19.08
CA PRO A 57 -13.10 3.41 17.94
C PRO A 57 -14.27 2.74 17.25
N SER A 58 -15.15 3.56 16.66
CA SER A 58 -16.30 3.04 15.94
C SER A 58 -15.87 2.33 14.64
N ALA A 59 -16.59 1.27 14.27
CA ALA A 59 -16.37 0.58 13.00
C ALA A 59 -16.47 1.53 11.79
N ARG A 60 -17.33 2.55 11.88
CA ARG A 60 -17.43 3.63 10.89
C ARG A 60 -16.11 4.37 10.69
N LEU A 61 -15.47 4.81 11.77
CA LEU A 61 -14.17 5.49 11.68
C LEU A 61 -13.12 4.55 11.06
N LEU A 62 -13.07 3.30 11.49
CA LEU A 62 -12.11 2.32 10.96
C LEU A 62 -12.32 2.10 9.46
N GLY A 63 -13.57 1.99 9.00
CA GLY A 63 -13.92 1.94 7.59
C GLY A 63 -13.43 3.16 6.81
N GLN A 64 -13.68 4.38 7.31
CA GLN A 64 -13.19 5.61 6.68
C GLN A 64 -11.66 5.67 6.60
N LEU A 65 -10.92 5.12 7.58
CA LEU A 65 -9.47 5.06 7.49
C LEU A 65 -8.99 4.07 6.40
N VAL A 66 -9.71 2.98 6.19
CA VAL A 66 -9.40 2.04 5.11
C VAL A 66 -9.75 2.65 3.75
N GLU A 67 -10.93 3.25 3.63
CA GLU A 67 -11.49 3.74 2.36
C GLU A 67 -10.91 5.09 1.94
N ASP A 68 -10.90 6.07 2.84
CA ASP A 68 -10.53 7.46 2.51
C ASP A 68 -9.02 7.72 2.64
N ILE A 69 -8.33 6.93 3.47
CA ILE A 69 -6.90 7.11 3.79
C ILE A 69 -6.04 5.96 3.25
N GLY A 70 -6.61 4.81 2.90
CA GLY A 70 -5.84 3.65 2.43
C GLY A 70 -5.09 2.92 3.55
N VAL A 71 -5.56 3.00 4.80
CA VAL A 71 -4.95 2.25 5.90
C VAL A 71 -5.23 0.75 5.71
N ASP A 72 -4.21 -0.09 5.90
CA ASP A 72 -4.40 -1.53 5.91
C ASP A 72 -5.34 -1.95 7.07
N GLY A 73 -6.54 -2.42 6.74
CA GLY A 73 -7.53 -2.87 7.74
C GLY A 73 -7.09 -4.05 8.60
N SER A 74 -6.28 -4.96 8.05
CA SER A 74 -5.72 -6.11 8.76
C SER A 74 -4.67 -5.65 9.77
N TRP A 75 -3.82 -4.70 9.41
CA TRP A 75 -2.91 -4.04 10.33
C TRP A 75 -3.64 -3.24 11.41
N LEU A 76 -4.68 -2.49 11.00
CA LEU A 76 -5.49 -1.66 11.89
C LEU A 76 -6.20 -2.48 12.97
N LEU A 77 -6.67 -3.69 12.64
CA LEU A 77 -7.41 -4.56 13.54
C LEU A 77 -6.49 -5.53 14.34
N ALA A 78 -5.56 -6.22 13.68
CA ALA A 78 -4.81 -7.31 14.31
C ALA A 78 -3.56 -6.83 15.08
N GLY A 79 -2.74 -5.95 14.51
CA GLY A 79 -1.39 -5.62 15.03
C GLY A 79 -0.47 -6.86 15.20
N PRO A 80 0.81 -6.64 15.57
CA PRO A 80 1.88 -6.21 14.68
C PRO A 80 2.34 -7.31 13.68
N GLY A 81 2.60 -6.89 12.45
CA GLY A 81 3.70 -7.35 11.60
C GLY A 81 4.48 -6.11 11.19
N ASP A 82 5.78 -6.22 11.01
CA ASP A 82 6.76 -5.12 10.98
C ASP A 82 6.35 -3.92 10.10
N GLY A 83 6.10 -2.77 10.73
CA GLY A 83 5.95 -1.48 10.06
C GLY A 83 4.54 -1.13 9.54
N PHE A 84 4.29 0.18 9.42
CA PHE A 84 3.11 0.74 8.77
C PHE A 84 3.20 0.48 7.27
N GLN A 85 2.28 -0.31 6.72
CA GLN A 85 2.06 -0.43 5.28
C GLN A 85 0.73 0.29 4.98
N LEU A 86 0.77 1.35 4.19
CA LEU A 86 -0.44 1.82 3.51
C LEU A 86 -0.85 0.70 2.55
N ARG A 87 -2.12 0.30 2.54
CA ARG A 87 -2.64 -0.42 1.37
C ARG A 87 -2.76 0.63 0.28
N ASP A 88 -1.87 0.58 -0.70
CA ASP A 88 -1.97 1.39 -1.91
C ASP A 88 -3.30 1.12 -2.61
N HIS A 89 -4.22 2.08 -2.46
CA HIS A 89 -5.36 2.41 -3.31
C HIS A 89 -6.41 1.31 -3.66
N PRO A 90 -7.71 1.64 -3.77
CA PRO A 90 -8.60 0.87 -4.64
C PRO A 90 -7.92 0.75 -6.01
N ILE A 91 -8.01 -0.42 -6.66
CA ILE A 91 -7.29 -0.72 -7.92
C ILE A 91 -7.27 0.54 -8.81
N ASP A 92 -6.08 1.07 -9.07
CA ASP A 92 -5.89 2.18 -9.99
C ASP A 92 -6.10 1.62 -11.39
N TRP A 93 -7.37 1.58 -11.79
CA TRP A 93 -7.82 1.08 -13.08
C TRP A 93 -7.26 1.92 -14.22
N GLU A 94 -6.96 3.19 -13.99
CA GLU A 94 -6.34 4.04 -14.99
C GLU A 94 -4.88 3.66 -15.23
N ARG A 95 -4.11 3.43 -14.15
CA ARG A 95 -2.75 2.89 -14.24
C ARG A 95 -2.74 1.50 -14.87
N LEU A 96 -3.62 0.59 -14.45
CA LEU A 96 -3.70 -0.75 -15.04
C LEU A 96 -4.05 -0.70 -16.54
N ARG A 97 -5.01 0.16 -16.92
CA ARG A 97 -5.34 0.42 -18.33
C ARG A 97 -4.14 0.98 -19.08
N HIS A 98 -3.44 1.95 -18.51
CA HIS A 98 -2.25 2.54 -19.15
C HIS A 98 -1.17 1.49 -19.37
N LEU A 99 -0.85 0.67 -18.37
CA LEU A 99 0.08 -0.44 -18.48
C LEU A 99 -0.35 -1.46 -19.54
N SER A 100 -1.64 -1.82 -19.61
CA SER A 100 -2.14 -2.73 -20.66
C SER A 100 -1.93 -2.16 -22.08
N ILE A 101 -2.08 -0.85 -22.26
CA ILE A 101 -1.82 -0.19 -23.53
C ILE A 101 -0.33 -0.23 -23.87
N GLN A 102 0.54 0.02 -22.89
CA GLN A 102 2.00 -0.03 -23.10
C GLN A 102 2.47 -1.45 -23.46
N VAL A 103 1.97 -2.47 -22.75
CA VAL A 103 2.23 -3.88 -23.07
C VAL A 103 1.79 -4.22 -24.50
N ALA A 104 0.59 -3.81 -24.90
CA ALA A 104 0.10 -4.06 -26.26
C ALA A 104 0.95 -3.35 -27.33
N LYS A 105 1.44 -2.13 -27.05
CA LYS A 105 2.36 -1.41 -27.93
C LYS A 105 3.71 -2.13 -28.06
N VAL A 106 4.28 -2.59 -26.95
CA VAL A 106 5.54 -3.36 -26.95
C VAL A 106 5.38 -4.64 -27.78
N ALA A 107 4.30 -5.40 -27.56
CA ALA A 107 4.02 -6.61 -28.32
C ALA A 107 3.86 -6.33 -29.82
N LYS A 108 3.13 -5.26 -30.18
CA LYS A 108 2.96 -4.83 -31.58
C LYS A 108 4.30 -4.46 -32.22
N SER A 109 5.16 -3.72 -31.53
CA SER A 109 6.50 -3.37 -32.01
C SER A 109 7.39 -4.61 -32.18
N ALA A 110 7.23 -5.60 -31.31
CA ALA A 110 7.88 -6.91 -31.41
C ALA A 110 7.23 -7.85 -32.44
N ARG A 111 6.17 -7.42 -33.16
CA ARG A 111 5.39 -8.23 -34.13
C ARG A 111 4.75 -9.49 -33.52
N VAL A 112 4.46 -9.47 -32.23
CA VAL A 112 3.77 -10.55 -31.52
C VAL A 112 2.31 -10.15 -31.24
N ALA A 113 1.38 -11.01 -31.64
CA ALA A 113 -0.04 -10.86 -31.31
C ALA A 113 -0.33 -11.52 -29.95
N LEU A 114 -0.36 -10.73 -28.88
CA LEU A 114 -0.81 -11.21 -27.57
C LEU A 114 -2.34 -11.24 -27.50
N ARG A 115 -2.87 -12.30 -26.87
CA ARG A 115 -4.30 -12.35 -26.52
C ARG A 115 -4.60 -11.33 -25.40
N PRO A 116 -5.85 -10.83 -25.29
CA PRO A 116 -6.22 -9.84 -24.25
C PRO A 116 -5.84 -10.27 -22.83
N GLU A 117 -6.02 -11.54 -22.49
CA GLU A 117 -5.64 -12.11 -21.19
C GLU A 117 -4.13 -12.02 -20.93
N GLN A 118 -3.30 -12.25 -21.96
CA GLN A 118 -1.84 -12.17 -21.82
C GLN A 118 -1.37 -10.73 -21.63
N VAL A 119 -2.02 -9.77 -22.31
CA VAL A 119 -1.76 -8.33 -22.11
C VAL A 119 -2.08 -7.94 -20.67
N LEU A 120 -3.22 -8.40 -20.16
CA LEU A 120 -3.64 -8.15 -18.78
C LEU A 120 -2.71 -8.82 -17.76
N ASP A 121 -2.23 -10.04 -18.02
CA ASP A 121 -1.30 -10.73 -17.13
C ASP A 121 0.01 -9.95 -16.98
N TYR A 122 0.62 -9.51 -18.09
CA TYR A 122 1.83 -8.68 -18.03
C TYR A 122 1.58 -7.33 -17.37
N ALA A 123 0.47 -6.66 -17.70
CA ALA A 123 0.11 -5.39 -17.08
C ALA A 123 -0.11 -5.54 -15.57
N ARG A 124 -0.73 -6.63 -15.13
CA ARG A 124 -0.94 -6.95 -13.71
C ARG A 124 0.37 -7.23 -12.99
N ILE A 125 1.29 -7.98 -13.60
CA ILE A 125 2.63 -8.23 -13.02
C ILE A 125 3.36 -6.90 -12.80
N MET A 126 3.34 -5.99 -13.78
CA MET A 126 3.94 -4.66 -13.65
C MET A 126 3.23 -3.80 -12.61
N TYR A 127 1.89 -3.85 -12.58
CA TYR A 127 1.06 -3.10 -11.63
C TYR A 127 1.35 -3.49 -10.17
N LEU A 128 1.51 -4.80 -9.91
CA LEU A 128 1.85 -5.34 -8.59
C LEU A 128 3.33 -5.18 -8.22
N GLY A 129 4.16 -4.75 -9.18
CA GLY A 129 5.57 -4.47 -8.99
C GLY A 129 5.87 -3.03 -8.56
N ASP A 130 7.15 -2.71 -8.47
CA ASP A 130 7.66 -1.37 -8.16
C ASP A 130 7.37 -0.39 -9.32
N PRO A 131 6.56 0.68 -9.11
CA PRO A 131 6.24 1.65 -10.15
C PRO A 131 7.47 2.32 -10.76
N ALA A 132 8.56 2.48 -9.98
CA ALA A 132 9.81 3.06 -10.48
C ALA A 132 10.53 2.16 -11.51
N LYS A 133 10.10 0.90 -11.65
CA LYS A 133 10.71 -0.09 -12.55
C LYS A 133 9.84 -0.43 -13.76
N GLU A 134 8.71 0.24 -13.97
CA GLU A 134 7.80 -0.05 -15.09
C GLU A 134 8.47 0.10 -16.46
N GLU A 135 9.24 1.17 -16.66
CA GLU A 135 9.98 1.39 -17.91
C GLU A 135 10.97 0.26 -18.18
N PHE A 136 11.72 -0.16 -17.15
CA PHE A 136 12.63 -1.28 -17.25
C PHE A 136 11.89 -2.59 -17.54
N ALA A 137 10.75 -2.84 -16.88
CA ALA A 137 9.94 -4.04 -17.11
C ALA A 137 9.39 -4.09 -18.55
N LEU A 138 8.97 -2.95 -19.11
CA LEU A 138 8.54 -2.85 -20.50
C LEU A 138 9.69 -3.14 -21.48
N ALA A 139 10.90 -2.65 -21.20
CA ALA A 139 12.08 -2.96 -21.98
C ALA A 139 12.43 -4.46 -21.94
N GLN A 140 12.38 -5.07 -20.76
CA GLN A 140 12.58 -6.52 -20.61
C GLN A 140 11.53 -7.34 -21.36
N LEU A 141 10.27 -6.91 -21.32
CA LEU A 141 9.20 -7.55 -22.09
C LEU A 141 9.49 -7.48 -23.61
N ALA A 142 10.00 -6.35 -24.10
CA ALA A 142 10.37 -6.21 -25.51
C ALA A 142 11.46 -7.22 -25.91
N GLU A 143 12.49 -7.39 -25.08
CA GLU A 143 13.56 -8.38 -25.29
C GLU A 143 13.03 -9.82 -25.27
N ILE A 144 12.09 -10.13 -24.38
CA ILE A 144 11.45 -11.45 -24.29
C ILE A 144 10.61 -11.75 -25.54
N LEU A 145 9.85 -10.76 -26.03
CA LEU A 145 8.94 -10.95 -27.16
C LEU A 145 9.64 -10.86 -28.51
N GLY A 146 10.73 -10.12 -28.63
CA GLY A 146 11.44 -9.89 -29.89
C GLY A 146 11.80 -11.18 -30.67
N PRO A 147 12.32 -12.24 -30.03
CA PRO A 147 12.58 -13.52 -30.68
C PRO A 147 11.32 -14.25 -31.19
N LEU A 148 10.15 -13.99 -30.60
CA LEU A 148 8.90 -14.69 -30.90
C LEU A 148 8.14 -14.12 -32.12
N GLY A 149 8.42 -12.87 -32.50
CA GLY A 149 7.77 -12.19 -33.62
C GLY A 149 8.58 -12.15 -34.92
N ARG A 150 9.60 -13.02 -35.05
CA ARG A 150 10.34 -13.21 -36.30
C ARG A 150 9.57 -14.05 -37.30
#